data_AF-A0A238XAE9-F1
#
_entry.id   AF-A0A238XAE9-F1
#
_cell.length_a   1.000
_cell.length_b   1.000
_cell.length_c   1.000
_cell.angle_alpha   90.00
_cell.angle_beta   90.00
_cell.angle_gamma   90.00
#
_symmetry.space_group_name_H-M   'P 1'
#
loop_
_entity.id
_entity.type
_entity.pdbx_description
1 polymer ?
#
loop_
_entity_poly.entity_id
_entity_poly.type
_entity_poly.pdbx_seq_one_letter_code
_entity_poly.pdbx_strand_id
1 'polypeptide(L)'
;MENIALIESFSEFKGDKNIDRVTLMAILEEVFRAALKRKFGSDDNFDIIINPDKGDLEIWRNRVVVADGMSEDDNEEIELAEARKIEPDFEIGEDVSEEVKLIDLGRRAILALRQNLISKIYEHDSTNTFKHFKELEGDIYSAEVHHIRHNAVILLDDEGNELVLPKSEQIRSDYFRKGDSVRGIIKTVELRGNKPVIIMSRTAPEFLVKLFEQEIPEVFDGLITIEGVARIPGEKAKVAVDSYDDRIDPVGACVGMKGSRIHGIVRELGNENIDVLNFTKNTQLFIARALSPAKVVSMKIHEEEGREDGKKGRVDVFLQPEEVSKAIGKNGVNIRLASQLTGYELDVQREGVEMEDDVELTEFSDEIEAWVIQEFKNIGLDTARSVLEKDVAELVKRTDLEEETILEVQKILKDEFED
;
A
#
# COMPACT_ATOMS: atom_id res chain seq x y z
N MET A 1 -2.02 1.03 -51.03
CA MET A 1 -2.93 1.47 -49.95
C MET A 1 -2.52 0.87 -48.59
N GLU A 2 -2.33 -0.44 -48.44
CA GLU A 2 -1.95 -1.03 -47.13
C GLU A 2 -0.53 -0.64 -46.63
N ASN A 3 0.49 -0.49 -47.50
CA ASN A 3 1.82 0.01 -47.08
C ASN A 3 1.78 1.43 -46.50
N ILE A 4 0.98 2.31 -47.11
CA ILE A 4 0.83 3.70 -46.67
C ILE A 4 0.17 3.74 -45.30
N ALA A 5 -0.82 2.89 -45.03
CA ALA A 5 -1.49 2.84 -43.73
C ALA A 5 -0.59 2.31 -42.59
N LEU A 6 0.36 1.42 -42.88
CA LEU A 6 1.36 0.98 -41.90
C LEU A 6 2.36 2.12 -41.60
N ILE A 7 2.77 2.83 -42.64
CA ILE A 7 3.71 3.94 -42.56
C ILE A 7 3.12 5.17 -41.87
N GLU A 8 1.87 5.52 -42.18
CA GLU A 8 1.11 6.56 -41.48
C GLU A 8 0.98 6.21 -40.00
N SER A 9 0.74 4.93 -39.66
CA SER A 9 0.69 4.50 -38.27
C SER A 9 2.02 4.77 -37.54
N PHE A 10 3.18 4.56 -38.17
CA PHE A 10 4.48 4.85 -37.55
C PHE A 10 4.67 6.32 -37.20
N SER A 11 4.22 7.21 -38.10
CA SER A 11 4.31 8.66 -37.90
C SER A 11 3.33 9.13 -36.82
N GLU A 12 2.11 8.58 -36.78
CA GLU A 12 1.12 8.81 -35.73
C GLU A 12 1.64 8.36 -34.36
N PHE A 13 2.20 7.15 -34.26
CA PHE A 13 2.74 6.63 -32.99
C PHE A 13 3.89 7.46 -32.43
N LYS A 14 4.75 8.01 -33.30
CA LYS A 14 5.82 8.92 -32.88
C LYS A 14 5.27 10.21 -32.25
N GLY A 15 4.17 10.74 -32.81
CA GLY A 15 3.52 11.97 -32.33
C GLY A 15 2.77 11.79 -31.01
N ASP A 16 2.05 10.67 -30.86
CA ASP A 16 1.13 10.46 -29.73
C ASP A 16 1.80 9.91 -28.46
N LYS A 17 2.92 9.19 -28.59
CA LYS A 17 3.50 8.40 -27.48
C LYS A 17 4.87 8.84 -26.99
N ASN A 18 5.40 9.95 -27.51
CA ASN A 18 6.67 10.55 -27.08
C ASN A 18 7.86 9.55 -27.06
N ILE A 19 7.87 8.61 -28.00
CA ILE A 19 8.89 7.56 -28.12
C ILE A 19 10.10 8.13 -28.85
N ASP A 20 11.30 7.93 -28.29
CA ASP A 20 12.52 8.39 -28.93
C ASP A 20 12.83 7.59 -30.22
N ARG A 21 13.57 8.23 -31.13
CA ARG A 21 13.85 7.68 -32.47
C ARG A 21 14.59 6.34 -32.41
N VAL A 22 15.50 6.18 -31.46
CA VAL A 22 16.34 4.98 -31.34
C VAL A 22 15.48 3.80 -30.90
N THR A 23 14.62 4.01 -29.91
CA THR A 23 13.71 2.98 -29.43
C THR A 23 12.68 2.59 -30.48
N LEU A 24 12.12 3.56 -31.21
CA LEU A 24 11.18 3.25 -32.30
C LEU A 24 11.84 2.42 -33.41
N MET A 25 13.09 2.74 -33.78
CA MET A 25 13.86 1.95 -34.75
C MET A 25 14.07 0.51 -34.26
N ALA A 26 14.47 0.33 -33.00
CA ALA A 26 14.70 -0.99 -32.42
C ALA A 26 13.42 -1.85 -32.38
N ILE A 27 12.28 -1.26 -32.01
CA ILE A 27 10.98 -1.95 -32.01
C ILE A 27 10.58 -2.37 -33.42
N LEU A 28 10.75 -1.48 -34.39
CA LEU A 28 10.41 -1.77 -35.79
C LEU A 28 11.28 -2.90 -36.33
N GLU A 29 12.59 -2.82 -36.12
CA GLU A 29 13.52 -3.86 -36.54
C GLU A 29 13.17 -5.22 -35.93
N GLU A 30 12.90 -5.29 -34.61
CA GLU A 30 12.48 -6.54 -33.94
C GLU A 30 11.21 -7.12 -34.58
N VAL A 31 10.22 -6.29 -34.84
CA VAL A 31 8.92 -6.71 -35.41
C VAL A 31 9.10 -7.23 -36.84
N PHE A 32 9.91 -6.55 -37.67
CA PHE A 32 10.19 -6.98 -39.03
C PHE A 32 11.03 -8.25 -39.08
N ARG A 33 12.09 -8.37 -38.28
CA ARG A 33 12.89 -9.59 -38.15
C ARG A 33 12.03 -10.79 -37.78
N ALA A 34 11.14 -10.63 -36.79
CA ALA A 34 10.22 -11.69 -36.39
C ALA A 34 9.27 -12.13 -37.53
N ALA A 35 8.85 -11.21 -38.41
CA ALA A 35 8.02 -11.56 -39.55
C ALA A 35 8.80 -12.21 -40.70
N LEU A 36 10.04 -11.76 -40.94
CA LEU A 36 10.96 -12.37 -41.92
C LEU A 36 11.27 -13.80 -41.51
N LYS A 37 11.69 -14.01 -40.26
CA LYS A 37 11.94 -15.34 -39.69
C LYS A 37 10.74 -16.28 -39.81
N ARG A 38 9.52 -15.77 -39.57
CA ARG A 38 8.30 -16.57 -39.71
C ARG A 38 8.00 -16.97 -41.16
N LYS A 39 8.38 -16.15 -42.15
CA LYS A 39 8.12 -16.41 -43.57
C LYS A 39 9.23 -17.24 -44.22
N PHE A 40 10.48 -16.93 -43.89
CA PHE A 40 11.68 -17.43 -44.56
C PHE A 40 12.48 -18.42 -43.70
N GLY A 41 12.08 -18.67 -42.45
CA GLY A 41 12.76 -19.59 -41.54
C GLY A 41 13.91 -18.94 -40.76
N SER A 42 14.72 -18.13 -41.44
CA SER A 42 15.81 -17.33 -40.88
C SER A 42 15.67 -15.85 -41.25
N ASP A 43 16.30 -14.97 -40.47
CA ASP A 43 16.46 -13.54 -40.75
C ASP A 43 17.94 -13.10 -40.86
N ASP A 44 18.88 -14.04 -40.77
CA ASP A 44 20.32 -13.76 -40.68
C ASP A 44 20.88 -13.07 -41.93
N ASN A 45 20.26 -13.32 -43.08
CA ASN A 45 20.66 -12.76 -44.37
C ASN A 45 19.82 -11.56 -44.82
N PHE A 46 19.10 -10.92 -43.89
CA PHE A 46 18.27 -9.75 -44.18
C PHE A 46 18.82 -8.48 -43.49
N ASP A 47 19.03 -7.44 -44.29
CA ASP A 47 19.33 -6.09 -43.84
C ASP A 47 18.05 -5.24 -43.88
N ILE A 48 17.73 -4.60 -42.75
CA ILE A 48 16.53 -3.78 -42.60
C ILE A 48 16.96 -2.33 -42.37
N ILE A 49 16.64 -1.45 -43.30
CA ILE A 49 16.97 -0.03 -43.24
C ILE A 49 15.68 0.76 -43.03
N ILE A 50 15.58 1.45 -41.89
CA ILE A 50 14.36 2.13 -41.46
C ILE A 50 14.62 3.62 -41.29
N ASN A 51 13.80 4.45 -41.95
CA ASN A 51 13.76 5.88 -41.72
C ASN A 51 12.41 6.29 -41.09
N PRO A 52 12.32 6.38 -39.76
CA PRO A 52 11.06 6.65 -39.06
C PRO A 52 10.50 8.06 -39.30
N ASP A 53 11.32 9.01 -39.78
CA ASP A 53 10.88 10.39 -40.02
C ASP A 53 10.17 10.55 -41.36
N LYS A 54 10.60 9.79 -42.36
CA LYS A 54 9.95 9.74 -43.68
C LYS A 54 8.96 8.59 -43.80
N GLY A 55 9.05 7.62 -42.89
CA GLY A 55 8.29 6.39 -42.98
C GLY A 55 8.84 5.44 -44.04
N ASP A 56 10.08 5.63 -44.50
CA ASP A 56 10.70 4.77 -45.50
C ASP A 56 11.23 3.50 -44.83
N LEU A 57 10.98 2.35 -45.44
CA LEU A 57 11.46 1.05 -45.01
C LEU A 57 11.97 0.29 -46.23
N GLU A 58 13.24 -0.11 -46.18
CA GLU A 58 13.86 -0.97 -47.18
C GLU A 58 14.31 -2.26 -46.49
N ILE A 59 13.99 -3.39 -47.12
CA ILE A 59 14.43 -4.71 -46.68
C ILE A 59 15.23 -5.30 -47.82
N TRP A 60 16.50 -5.60 -47.55
CA TRP A 60 17.42 -6.20 -48.50
C TRP A 60 17.72 -7.62 -48.04
N ARG A 61 17.61 -8.59 -48.95
CA ARG A 61 17.96 -9.98 -48.71
C ARG A 61 19.23 -10.30 -49.48
N ASN A 62 20.25 -10.77 -48.76
CA ASN A 62 21.53 -11.13 -49.33
C ASN A 62 21.59 -12.64 -49.52
N ARG A 63 21.93 -13.11 -50.72
CA ARG A 63 22.03 -14.52 -51.05
C ARG A 63 23.36 -14.84 -51.70
N VAL A 64 23.96 -15.97 -51.36
CA VAL A 64 25.23 -16.41 -51.94
C VAL A 64 24.94 -17.11 -53.28
N VAL A 65 25.69 -16.75 -54.32
CA VAL A 65 25.57 -17.38 -55.64
C VAL A 65 26.17 -18.79 -55.59
N VAL A 66 25.37 -19.79 -55.92
CA VAL A 66 25.79 -21.20 -56.03
C VAL A 66 25.67 -21.70 -57.47
N ALA A 67 26.32 -22.83 -57.75
CA ALA A 67 26.17 -23.50 -59.03
C ALA A 67 24.73 -24.01 -59.21
N ASP A 68 24.20 -23.94 -60.43
CA ASP A 68 22.85 -24.41 -60.75
C ASP A 68 22.65 -25.88 -60.30
N GLY A 69 21.56 -26.16 -59.60
CA GLY A 69 21.24 -27.48 -59.04
C GLY A 69 21.93 -27.84 -57.73
N MET A 70 22.72 -26.94 -57.15
CA MET A 70 23.45 -27.15 -55.88
C MET A 70 22.91 -26.30 -54.71
N SER A 71 21.77 -25.61 -54.89
CA SER A 71 21.09 -24.86 -53.80
C SER A 71 20.60 -25.81 -52.72
N GLU A 72 21.07 -25.63 -51.49
CA GLU A 72 20.61 -26.35 -50.30
C GLU A 72 19.53 -25.55 -49.54
N ASP A 73 19.61 -24.22 -49.57
CA ASP A 73 18.60 -23.32 -48.98
C ASP A 73 18.28 -22.14 -49.91
N ASP A 74 17.10 -22.18 -50.54
CA ASP A 74 16.56 -21.09 -51.37
C ASP A 74 16.42 -19.76 -50.61
N ASN A 75 16.56 -19.79 -49.28
CA ASN A 75 16.65 -18.59 -48.46
C ASN A 75 18.00 -17.89 -48.49
N GLU A 76 19.08 -18.65 -48.42
CA GLU A 76 20.44 -18.14 -48.26
C GLU A 76 21.21 -18.20 -49.59
N GLU A 77 20.74 -19.00 -50.55
CA GLU A 77 21.45 -19.28 -51.79
C GLU A 77 20.60 -18.92 -53.02
N ILE A 78 21.29 -18.59 -54.11
CA ILE A 78 20.71 -18.32 -55.43
C ILE A 78 21.53 -19.00 -56.52
N GLU A 79 20.85 -19.69 -57.44
CA GLU A 79 21.53 -20.32 -58.57
C GLU A 79 22.12 -19.27 -59.53
N LEU A 80 23.29 -19.55 -60.09
CA LEU A 80 24.00 -18.67 -61.02
C LEU A 80 23.12 -18.22 -62.20
N ALA A 81 22.30 -19.11 -62.74
CA ALA A 81 21.36 -18.78 -63.81
C ALA A 81 20.28 -17.78 -63.40
N GLU A 82 19.90 -17.74 -62.12
CA GLU A 82 18.95 -16.77 -61.58
C GLU A 82 19.61 -15.46 -61.20
N ALA A 83 20.79 -15.51 -60.55
CA ALA A 83 21.60 -14.34 -60.23
C ALA A 83 21.90 -13.52 -61.50
N ARG A 84 22.28 -14.20 -62.60
CA ARG A 84 22.56 -13.56 -63.88
C ARG A 84 21.37 -12.90 -64.58
N LYS A 85 20.13 -13.18 -64.15
CA LYS A 85 18.94 -12.43 -64.62
C LYS A 85 18.87 -11.03 -64.01
N ILE A 86 19.49 -10.84 -62.85
CA ILE A 86 19.54 -9.56 -62.14
C ILE A 86 20.68 -8.74 -62.73
N GLU A 87 21.90 -9.29 -62.71
CA GLU A 87 23.09 -8.67 -63.31
C GLU A 87 23.96 -9.74 -63.99
N PRO A 88 24.37 -9.55 -65.26
CA PRO A 88 25.08 -10.60 -66.01
C PRO A 88 26.45 -11.01 -65.46
N ASP A 89 27.06 -10.15 -64.64
CA ASP A 89 28.45 -10.25 -64.22
C ASP A 89 28.64 -11.05 -62.91
N PHE A 90 27.56 -11.57 -62.30
CA PHE A 90 27.67 -12.38 -61.08
C PHE A 90 28.48 -13.67 -61.29
N GLU A 91 29.37 -13.93 -60.33
CA GLU A 91 30.18 -15.14 -60.20
C GLU A 91 29.76 -16.01 -59.01
N ILE A 92 30.14 -17.30 -59.03
CA ILE A 92 29.85 -18.23 -57.93
C ILE A 92 30.62 -17.80 -56.68
N GLY A 93 29.92 -17.73 -55.55
CA GLY A 93 30.46 -17.30 -54.26
C GLY A 93 30.32 -15.80 -53.97
N GLU A 94 29.75 -15.02 -54.89
CA GLU A 94 29.41 -13.61 -54.64
C GLU A 94 28.06 -13.47 -53.92
N ASP A 95 27.85 -12.33 -53.27
CA ASP A 95 26.59 -11.97 -52.61
C ASP A 95 25.70 -11.17 -53.56
N VAL A 96 24.46 -11.62 -53.74
CA VAL A 96 23.40 -10.94 -54.48
C VAL A 96 22.45 -10.32 -53.48
N SER A 97 22.31 -8.99 -53.50
CA SER A 97 21.33 -8.26 -52.70
C SER A 97 20.05 -8.00 -53.49
N GLU A 98 18.92 -8.48 -53.00
CA GLU A 98 17.60 -8.27 -53.60
C GLU A 98 16.65 -7.53 -52.65
N GLU A 99 15.93 -6.56 -53.20
CA GLU A 99 14.90 -5.83 -52.45
C GLU A 99 13.68 -6.74 -52.20
N VAL A 100 13.30 -6.89 -50.94
CA VAL A 100 12.09 -7.59 -50.53
C VAL A 100 11.00 -6.60 -50.20
N LYS A 101 9.94 -6.56 -51.02
CA LYS A 101 8.83 -5.63 -50.80
C LYS A 101 7.89 -6.18 -49.73
N LEU A 102 7.36 -5.30 -48.88
CA LEU A 102 6.35 -5.67 -47.87
C LEU A 102 5.17 -6.45 -48.46
N ILE A 103 4.75 -6.12 -49.68
CA ILE A 103 3.61 -6.76 -50.32
C ILE A 103 3.88 -8.26 -50.58
N ASP A 104 5.14 -8.62 -50.78
CA ASP A 104 5.56 -9.99 -51.02
C ASP A 104 5.44 -10.83 -49.75
N LEU A 105 5.46 -10.22 -48.57
CA LEU A 105 5.19 -10.91 -47.29
C LEU A 105 3.75 -11.45 -47.21
N GLY A 106 2.85 -10.90 -48.01
CA GLY A 106 1.45 -11.30 -48.08
C GLY A 106 0.59 -10.64 -47.00
N ARG A 107 -0.69 -10.41 -47.34
CA ARG A 107 -1.64 -9.65 -46.51
C ARG A 107 -1.75 -10.14 -45.06
N ARG A 108 -1.73 -11.46 -44.84
CA ARG A 108 -1.81 -12.05 -43.49
C ARG A 108 -0.60 -11.68 -42.63
N ALA A 109 0.60 -11.69 -43.22
CA ALA A 109 1.83 -11.33 -42.52
C ALA A 109 1.84 -9.82 -42.17
N ILE A 110 1.36 -8.97 -43.08
CA ILE A 110 1.24 -7.53 -42.86
C ILE A 110 0.27 -7.22 -41.71
N LEU A 111 -0.88 -7.89 -41.64
CA LEU A 111 -1.83 -7.71 -40.53
C LEU A 111 -1.22 -8.16 -39.19
N ALA A 112 -0.51 -9.30 -39.18
CA ALA A 112 0.17 -9.79 -37.98
C ALA A 112 1.32 -8.86 -37.54
N LEU A 113 2.08 -8.32 -38.49
CA LEU A 113 3.11 -7.30 -38.27
C LEU A 113 2.53 -6.07 -37.57
N ARG A 114 1.43 -5.52 -38.10
CA ARG A 114 0.75 -4.37 -37.51
C ARG A 114 0.31 -4.66 -36.07
N GLN A 115 -0.27 -5.82 -35.82
CA GLN A 115 -0.72 -6.18 -34.47
C GLN A 115 0.47 -6.33 -33.51
N ASN A 116 1.55 -6.99 -33.93
CA ASN A 116 2.76 -7.15 -33.12
C ASN A 116 3.42 -5.81 -32.81
N LEU A 117 3.50 -4.92 -33.79
CA LEU A 117 4.00 -3.56 -33.60
C LEU A 117 3.21 -2.82 -32.53
N ILE A 118 1.88 -2.79 -32.67
CA ILE A 118 0.99 -2.12 -31.72
C ILE A 118 1.23 -2.68 -30.31
N SER A 119 1.29 -4.01 -30.17
CA SER A 119 1.57 -4.67 -28.90
C SER A 119 2.93 -4.28 -28.32
N LYS A 120 4.00 -4.24 -29.13
CA LYS A 120 5.35 -3.85 -28.69
C LYS A 120 5.45 -2.39 -28.27
N ILE A 121 4.76 -1.49 -28.97
CA ILE A 121 4.65 -0.08 -28.58
C ILE A 121 3.94 0.04 -27.22
N TYR A 122 2.80 -0.64 -27.05
CA TYR A 122 2.10 -0.66 -25.77
C TYR A 122 2.93 -1.26 -24.64
N GLU A 123 3.72 -2.29 -24.90
CA GLU A 123 4.66 -2.89 -23.93
C GLU A 123 5.75 -1.92 -23.50
N HIS A 124 6.32 -1.19 -24.46
CA HIS A 124 7.31 -0.15 -24.19
C HIS A 124 6.74 0.97 -23.33
N ASP A 125 5.59 1.53 -23.71
CA ASP A 125 4.90 2.57 -22.93
C ASP A 125 4.57 2.07 -21.52
N SER A 126 3.99 0.87 -21.43
CA SER A 126 3.64 0.22 -20.17
C SER A 126 4.85 0.04 -19.24
N THR A 127 6.01 -0.28 -19.82
CA THR A 127 7.27 -0.42 -19.08
C THR A 127 7.75 0.93 -18.57
N ASN A 128 7.60 1.99 -19.34
CA ASN A 128 7.98 3.35 -18.93
C ASN A 128 7.05 3.88 -17.83
N THR A 129 5.74 3.75 -18.01
CA THR A 129 4.75 4.08 -16.97
C THR A 129 5.03 3.27 -15.69
N PHE A 130 5.31 1.97 -15.80
CA PHE A 130 5.68 1.15 -14.65
C PHE A 130 6.90 1.71 -13.91
N LYS A 131 8.00 1.98 -14.62
CA LYS A 131 9.23 2.52 -14.02
C LYS A 131 8.98 3.86 -13.32
N HIS A 132 8.28 4.77 -14.00
CA HIS A 132 7.95 6.09 -13.46
C HIS A 132 7.17 5.98 -12.14
N PHE A 133 6.07 5.23 -12.13
CA PHE A 133 5.27 5.10 -10.92
C PHE A 133 5.94 4.24 -9.84
N LYS A 134 6.84 3.33 -10.23
CA LYS A 134 7.61 2.52 -9.29
C LYS A 134 8.55 3.38 -8.45
N GLU A 135 9.11 4.45 -9.02
CA GLU A 135 9.92 5.43 -8.30
C GLU A 135 9.10 6.30 -7.33
N LEU A 136 7.79 6.45 -7.60
CA LEU A 136 6.85 7.21 -6.78
C LEU A 136 6.17 6.38 -5.68
N GLU A 137 6.51 5.09 -5.53
CA GLU A 137 5.97 4.27 -4.44
C GLU A 137 6.32 4.88 -3.08
N GLY A 138 5.30 5.11 -2.25
CA GLY A 138 5.47 5.77 -0.95
C GLY A 138 5.32 7.30 -0.99
N ASP A 139 5.11 7.90 -2.17
CA ASP A 139 4.88 9.35 -2.30
C ASP A 139 3.42 9.71 -2.56
N ILE A 140 3.06 10.94 -2.17
CA ILE A 140 1.73 11.50 -2.42
C ILE A 140 1.58 11.80 -3.91
N TYR A 141 0.49 11.29 -4.47
CA TYR A 141 0.06 11.57 -5.83
C TYR A 141 -1.39 12.07 -5.84
N SER A 142 -1.72 12.88 -6.84
CA SER A 142 -3.05 13.47 -7.02
C SER A 142 -3.61 13.07 -8.37
N ALA A 143 -4.88 12.66 -8.40
CA ALA A 143 -5.56 12.29 -9.64
C ALA A 143 -7.07 12.56 -9.54
N GLU A 144 -7.72 12.76 -10.68
CA GLU A 144 -9.16 13.05 -10.79
C GLU A 144 -9.99 11.77 -10.84
N VAL A 145 -11.14 11.76 -10.15
CA VAL A 145 -12.09 10.64 -10.21
C VAL A 145 -12.72 10.55 -11.60
N HIS A 146 -12.33 9.52 -12.35
CA HIS A 146 -12.87 9.24 -13.67
C HIS A 146 -14.10 8.31 -13.60
N HIS A 147 -13.99 7.18 -12.89
CA HIS A 147 -15.06 6.20 -12.73
C HIS A 147 -15.16 5.66 -11.30
N ILE A 148 -16.38 5.51 -10.81
CA ILE A 148 -16.66 4.89 -9.51
C ILE A 148 -17.29 3.52 -9.77
N ARG A 149 -16.60 2.46 -9.35
CA ARG A 149 -17.12 1.07 -9.39
C ARG A 149 -17.45 0.62 -7.97
N HIS A 150 -18.14 -0.52 -7.84
CA HIS A 150 -18.52 -1.06 -6.52
C HIS A 150 -17.29 -1.36 -5.62
N ASN A 151 -16.23 -1.92 -6.19
CA ASN A 151 -15.06 -2.41 -5.44
C ASN A 151 -13.83 -1.48 -5.52
N ALA A 152 -13.86 -0.44 -6.35
CA ALA A 152 -12.73 0.47 -6.53
C ALA A 152 -13.18 1.78 -7.19
N VAL A 153 -12.43 2.84 -6.95
CA VAL A 153 -12.49 4.08 -7.72
C VAL A 153 -11.33 4.08 -8.72
N ILE A 154 -11.62 4.45 -9.97
CA ILE A 154 -10.63 4.63 -11.03
C ILE A 154 -10.37 6.12 -11.14
N LEU A 155 -9.11 6.48 -10.98
CA LEU A 155 -8.60 7.84 -11.06
C LEU A 155 -7.82 8.00 -12.36
N LEU A 156 -7.78 9.21 -12.88
CA LEU A 156 -7.02 9.59 -14.06
C LEU A 156 -6.14 10.79 -13.69
N ASP A 157 -4.85 10.72 -14.02
CA ASP A 157 -3.96 11.86 -13.87
C ASP A 157 -3.97 12.77 -15.10
N ASP A 158 -3.20 13.85 -15.04
CA ASP A 158 -3.13 14.85 -16.12
C ASP A 158 -2.51 14.30 -17.41
N GLU A 159 -1.72 13.22 -17.32
CA GLU A 159 -1.09 12.54 -18.46
C GLU A 159 -1.97 11.42 -19.05
N GLY A 160 -3.13 11.13 -18.42
CA GLY A 160 -4.05 10.10 -18.85
C GLY A 160 -3.72 8.68 -18.35
N ASN A 161 -2.84 8.55 -17.35
CA ASN A 161 -2.58 7.28 -16.68
C ASN A 161 -3.73 6.93 -15.72
N GLU A 162 -4.15 5.67 -15.72
CA GLU A 162 -5.20 5.18 -14.83
C GLU A 162 -4.61 4.68 -13.51
N LEU A 163 -5.08 5.22 -12.38
CA LEU A 163 -4.78 4.73 -11.05
C LEU A 163 -6.02 4.06 -10.44
N VAL A 164 -5.80 3.04 -9.62
CA VAL A 164 -6.86 2.31 -8.93
C VAL A 164 -6.78 2.60 -7.45
N LEU A 165 -7.90 3.04 -6.86
CA LEU A 165 -8.09 3.18 -5.42
C LEU A 165 -9.09 2.12 -4.94
N PRO A 166 -8.62 0.92 -4.52
CA PRO A 166 -9.48 -0.17 -4.05
C PRO A 166 -10.31 0.23 -2.83
N LYS A 167 -11.46 -0.42 -2.63
CA LYS A 167 -12.33 -0.11 -1.49
C LYS A 167 -11.65 -0.35 -0.13
N SER A 168 -10.75 -1.32 -0.04
CA SER A 168 -9.95 -1.60 1.16
C SER A 168 -8.91 -0.53 1.48
N GLU A 169 -8.52 0.26 0.48
CA GLU A 169 -7.52 1.32 0.59
C GLU A 169 -8.15 2.73 0.67
N GLN A 170 -9.49 2.79 0.74
CA GLN A 170 -10.25 4.02 0.96
C GLN A 170 -10.50 4.21 2.45
N ILE A 171 -10.52 5.47 2.89
CA ILE A 171 -10.99 5.78 4.24
C ILE A 171 -12.50 5.56 4.26
N ARG A 172 -13.03 4.98 5.35
CA ARG A 172 -14.44 4.60 5.44
C ARG A 172 -15.40 5.78 5.24
N SER A 173 -14.99 6.97 5.67
CA SER A 173 -15.72 8.23 5.53
C SER A 173 -15.56 8.89 4.15
N ASP A 174 -14.68 8.37 3.27
CA ASP A 174 -14.50 8.94 1.93
C ASP A 174 -15.78 8.79 1.11
N TYR A 175 -16.16 9.89 0.45
CA TYR A 175 -17.25 9.92 -0.51
C TYR A 175 -16.78 10.67 -1.74
N PHE A 176 -16.66 9.96 -2.85
CA PHE A 176 -16.14 10.48 -4.10
C PHE A 176 -17.26 10.75 -5.11
N ARG A 177 -17.10 11.82 -5.91
CA ARG A 177 -17.90 12.10 -7.10
C ARG A 177 -16.98 12.17 -8.31
N LYS A 178 -17.55 11.94 -9.50
CA LYS A 178 -16.83 12.11 -10.76
C LYS A 178 -16.37 13.57 -10.87
N GLY A 179 -15.10 13.79 -11.21
CA GLY A 179 -14.50 15.11 -11.27
C GLY A 179 -13.81 15.58 -9.99
N ASP A 180 -13.94 14.84 -8.88
CA ASP A 180 -13.24 15.22 -7.65
C ASP A 180 -11.74 14.91 -7.78
N SER A 181 -10.90 15.83 -7.31
CA SER A 181 -9.46 15.58 -7.15
C SER A 181 -9.22 14.80 -5.86
N VAL A 182 -8.52 13.68 -5.95
CA VAL A 182 -8.22 12.80 -4.83
C VAL A 182 -6.71 12.71 -4.65
N ARG A 183 -6.28 12.90 -3.40
CA ARG A 183 -4.88 12.69 -2.99
C ARG A 183 -4.74 11.36 -2.27
N GLY A 184 -3.61 10.69 -2.44
CA GLY A 184 -3.28 9.47 -1.74
C GLY A 184 -1.83 9.11 -1.97
N ILE A 185 -1.38 8.02 -1.37
CA ILE A 185 -0.04 7.49 -1.59
C ILE A 185 -0.07 6.44 -2.69
N ILE A 186 0.95 6.40 -3.55
CA ILE A 186 1.16 5.24 -4.42
C ILE A 186 1.64 4.08 -3.53
N LYS A 187 0.75 3.12 -3.27
CA LYS A 187 1.03 2.01 -2.34
C LYS A 187 1.88 0.94 -3.00
N THR A 188 1.46 0.52 -4.19
CA THR A 188 2.14 -0.54 -4.95
C THR A 188 1.88 -0.35 -6.44
N VAL A 189 2.89 -0.66 -7.23
CA VAL A 189 2.84 -0.68 -8.69
C VAL A 189 3.22 -2.08 -9.14
N GLU A 190 2.29 -2.74 -9.82
CA GLU A 190 2.42 -4.12 -10.28
C GLU A 190 2.25 -4.22 -11.80
N LEU A 191 2.92 -5.19 -12.44
CA LEU A 191 2.62 -5.57 -13.82
C LEU A 191 1.63 -6.73 -13.83
N ARG A 192 0.44 -6.53 -14.40
CA ARG A 192 -0.53 -7.61 -14.64
C ARG A 192 -0.51 -7.97 -16.12
N GLY A 193 0.24 -9.01 -16.46
CA GLY A 193 0.65 -9.26 -17.84
C GLY A 193 1.54 -8.11 -18.30
N ASN A 194 1.13 -7.39 -19.34
CA ASN A 194 1.89 -6.27 -19.89
C ASN A 194 1.32 -4.90 -19.51
N LYS A 195 0.28 -4.83 -18.66
CA LYS A 195 -0.32 -3.55 -18.22
C LYS A 195 0.12 -3.21 -16.79
N PRO A 196 0.67 -2.01 -16.53
CA PRO A 196 0.92 -1.53 -15.18
C PRO A 196 -0.40 -1.27 -14.46
N VAL A 197 -0.47 -1.69 -13.21
CA VAL A 197 -1.58 -1.43 -12.30
C VAL A 197 -1.01 -0.65 -11.13
N ILE A 198 -1.39 0.62 -11.07
CA ILE A 198 -0.96 1.56 -10.05
C ILE A 198 -2.03 1.57 -8.96
N ILE A 199 -1.70 1.08 -7.77
CA ILE A 199 -2.61 1.02 -6.63
C ILE A 199 -2.31 2.18 -5.70
N MET A 200 -3.29 3.05 -5.54
CA MET A 200 -3.25 4.15 -4.60
C MET A 200 -3.91 3.77 -3.27
N SER A 201 -3.47 4.37 -2.17
CA SER A 201 -4.07 4.19 -0.85
C SER A 201 -4.22 5.50 -0.10
N ARG A 202 -5.29 5.60 0.68
CA ARG A 202 -5.53 6.67 1.66
C ARG A 202 -5.52 6.16 3.10
N THR A 203 -5.45 4.84 3.28
CA THR A 203 -5.43 4.17 4.59
C THR A 203 -4.01 3.90 5.11
N ALA A 204 -3.01 3.90 4.22
CA ALA A 204 -1.60 3.71 4.56
C ALA A 204 -1.11 4.75 5.60
N PRO A 205 -0.37 4.36 6.66
CA PRO A 205 0.24 5.29 7.62
C PRO A 205 1.19 6.31 6.98
N GLU A 206 1.90 5.90 5.93
CA GLU A 206 2.84 6.73 5.17
C GLU A 206 2.13 7.95 4.55
N PHE A 207 0.83 7.83 4.22
CA PHE A 207 0.06 8.97 3.73
C PHE A 207 -0.03 10.09 4.79
N LEU A 208 -0.20 9.73 6.07
CA LEU A 208 -0.22 10.71 7.16
C LEU A 208 1.16 11.36 7.34
N VAL A 209 2.25 10.59 7.24
CA VAL A 209 3.62 11.10 7.33
C VAL A 209 3.90 12.12 6.23
N LYS A 210 3.60 11.78 4.97
CA LYS A 210 3.78 12.68 3.83
C LYS A 210 2.91 13.94 3.92
N LEU A 211 1.70 13.85 4.50
CA LEU A 211 0.88 15.04 4.76
C LEU A 211 1.50 15.95 5.83
N PHE A 212 2.13 15.38 6.85
CA PHE A 212 2.90 16.15 7.83
C PHE A 212 4.08 16.86 7.16
N GLU A 213 4.85 16.16 6.31
CA GLU A 213 5.96 16.74 5.54
C GLU A 213 5.50 17.92 4.66
N GLN A 214 4.34 17.81 4.01
CA GLN A 214 3.83 18.89 3.14
C GLN A 214 3.29 20.10 3.92
N GLU A 215 2.64 19.89 5.08
CA GLU A 215 1.96 20.95 5.83
C GLU A 215 2.87 21.66 6.85
N ILE A 216 3.92 20.98 7.35
CA ILE A 216 4.77 21.45 8.45
C ILE A 216 6.23 21.60 7.95
N PRO A 217 6.70 22.84 7.69
CA PRO A 217 8.06 23.09 7.18
C PRO A 217 9.17 22.51 8.06
N GLU A 218 8.99 22.51 9.38
CA GLU A 218 9.98 21.97 10.31
C GLU A 218 10.17 20.45 10.16
N VAL A 219 9.15 19.72 9.69
CA VAL A 219 9.25 18.29 9.35
C VAL A 219 9.94 18.12 8.00
N PHE A 220 9.59 18.95 7.01
CA PHE A 220 10.23 18.95 5.68
C PHE A 220 11.73 19.24 5.73
N ASP A 221 12.13 20.23 6.53
CA ASP A 221 13.53 20.64 6.72
C ASP A 221 14.32 19.66 7.61
N GLY A 222 13.66 18.64 8.18
CA GLY A 222 14.27 17.64 9.06
C GLY A 222 14.64 18.13 10.45
N LEU A 223 14.09 19.27 10.90
CA LEU A 223 14.26 19.77 12.28
C LEU A 223 13.42 18.97 13.28
N ILE A 224 12.29 18.43 12.82
CA ILE A 224 11.40 17.54 13.55
C ILE A 224 11.36 16.20 12.83
N THR A 225 11.57 15.11 13.55
CA THR A 225 11.42 13.75 13.02
C THR A 225 10.13 13.12 13.50
N ILE A 226 9.48 12.35 12.62
CA ILE A 226 8.34 11.51 12.99
C ILE A 226 8.90 10.12 13.32
N GLU A 227 8.94 9.80 14.61
CA GLU A 227 9.52 8.56 15.14
C GLU A 227 8.57 7.37 15.02
N GLY A 228 7.26 7.63 14.91
CA GLY A 228 6.28 6.55 14.74
C GLY A 228 4.86 7.06 14.51
N VAL A 229 4.09 6.25 13.79
CA VAL A 229 2.68 6.49 13.50
C VAL A 229 1.87 5.23 13.78
N ALA A 230 0.84 5.37 14.61
CA ALA A 230 -0.21 4.38 14.76
C ALA A 230 -1.52 4.98 14.27
N ARG A 231 -2.26 4.24 13.44
CA ARG A 231 -3.39 4.81 12.71
C ARG A 231 -4.54 3.81 12.58
N ILE A 232 -5.74 4.28 12.88
CA ILE A 232 -7.01 3.64 12.51
C ILE A 232 -7.68 4.62 11.52
N PRO A 233 -7.58 4.36 10.20
CA PRO A 233 -7.95 5.32 9.17
C PRO A 233 -9.39 5.83 9.28
N GLY A 234 -9.56 7.14 9.27
CA GLY A 234 -10.87 7.81 9.36
C GLY A 234 -11.47 7.88 10.77
N GLU A 235 -10.79 7.33 11.79
CA GLU A 235 -11.24 7.43 13.18
C GLU A 235 -10.21 8.18 14.04
N LYS A 236 -9.02 7.61 14.23
CA LYS A 236 -8.01 8.17 15.13
C LYS A 236 -6.59 7.74 14.77
N ALA A 237 -5.64 8.66 14.93
CA ALA A 237 -4.20 8.43 14.79
C ALA A 237 -3.43 8.95 16.02
N LYS A 238 -2.27 8.34 16.27
CA LYS A 238 -1.25 8.85 17.19
C LYS A 238 0.08 8.98 16.44
N VAL A 239 0.71 10.15 16.55
CA VAL A 239 1.97 10.48 15.89
C VAL A 239 2.99 10.87 16.96
N ALA A 240 4.09 10.12 17.03
CA ALA A 240 5.23 10.43 17.89
C ALA A 240 6.24 11.28 17.13
N VAL A 241 6.56 12.46 17.66
CA VAL A 241 7.50 13.40 17.07
C VAL A 241 8.65 13.72 18.02
N ASP A 242 9.84 13.92 17.48
CA ASP A 242 11.02 14.38 18.22
C ASP A 242 11.66 15.58 17.52
N SER A 243 12.47 16.34 18.23
CA SER A 243 13.31 17.38 17.62
C SER A 243 14.73 17.28 18.15
N TYR A 244 15.68 17.47 17.25
CA TYR A 244 17.11 17.55 17.62
C TYR A 244 17.50 18.91 18.22
N ASP A 245 16.65 19.94 18.09
CA ASP A 245 16.90 21.27 18.67
C ASP A 245 15.99 21.49 19.88
N ASP A 246 16.57 21.53 21.08
CA ASP A 246 15.87 21.74 22.35
C ASP A 246 15.07 23.07 22.41
N ARG A 247 15.34 24.01 21.49
CA ARG A 247 14.61 25.29 21.40
C ARG A 247 13.29 25.16 20.64
N ILE A 248 13.08 24.05 19.92
CA ILE A 248 11.89 23.77 19.14
C ILE A 248 11.00 22.82 19.94
N ASP A 249 9.75 23.22 20.16
CA ASP A 249 8.72 22.30 20.68
C ASP A 249 8.07 21.56 19.50
N PRO A 250 8.37 20.26 19.29
CA PRO A 250 7.91 19.57 18.10
C PRO A 250 6.38 19.37 18.09
N VAL A 251 5.75 19.18 19.25
CA VAL A 251 4.28 19.09 19.33
C VAL A 251 3.64 20.44 19.01
N GLY A 252 4.12 21.52 19.63
CA GLY A 252 3.64 22.87 19.38
C GLY A 252 3.84 23.30 17.92
N ALA A 253 4.96 22.90 17.32
CA ALA A 253 5.22 23.10 15.90
C ALA A 253 4.18 22.34 15.04
N CYS A 254 4.04 21.03 15.19
CA CYS A 254 3.10 20.27 14.36
C CYS A 254 1.62 20.71 14.50
N VAL A 255 1.20 21.11 15.70
CA VAL A 255 -0.19 21.53 15.95
C VAL A 255 -0.44 22.97 15.47
N GLY A 256 0.52 23.87 15.70
CA GLY A 256 0.37 25.30 15.42
C GLY A 256 -0.64 26.00 16.35
N MET A 257 -0.83 27.30 16.16
CA MET A 257 -1.77 28.07 17.00
C MET A 257 -3.19 27.50 16.89
N LYS A 258 -3.75 27.04 18.02
CA LYS A 258 -5.09 26.44 18.11
C LYS A 258 -5.33 25.30 17.09
N GLY A 259 -4.30 24.51 16.75
CA GLY A 259 -4.44 23.40 15.79
C GLY A 259 -4.49 23.82 14.32
N SER A 260 -4.16 25.07 13.99
CA SER A 260 -4.27 25.60 12.62
C SER A 260 -3.58 24.75 11.56
N ARG A 261 -2.39 24.19 11.85
CA ARG A 261 -1.64 23.35 10.90
C ARG A 261 -2.25 21.96 10.80
N ILE A 262 -2.53 21.31 11.93
CA ILE A 262 -3.05 19.94 11.94
C ILE A 262 -4.46 19.82 11.34
N HIS A 263 -5.29 20.88 11.44
CA HIS A 263 -6.65 20.86 10.89
C HIS A 263 -6.69 20.65 9.37
N GLY A 264 -5.65 21.06 8.62
CA GLY A 264 -5.56 20.78 7.18
C GLY A 264 -5.50 19.27 6.91
N ILE A 265 -4.62 18.60 7.63
CA ILE A 265 -4.39 17.15 7.57
C ILE A 265 -5.64 16.39 8.04
N VAL A 266 -6.24 16.80 9.16
CA VAL A 266 -7.47 16.20 9.69
C VAL A 266 -8.60 16.23 8.66
N ARG A 267 -8.77 17.34 7.93
CA ARG A 267 -9.79 17.45 6.88
C ARG A 267 -9.49 16.52 5.70
N GLU A 268 -8.23 16.45 5.27
CA GLU A 268 -7.81 15.57 4.17
C GLU A 268 -8.09 14.08 4.48
N LEU A 269 -7.96 13.69 5.75
CA LEU A 269 -8.19 12.32 6.21
C LEU A 269 -9.65 12.06 6.66
N GLY A 270 -10.60 12.90 6.26
CA GLY A 270 -12.01 12.67 6.52
C GLY A 270 -12.43 12.89 7.97
N ASN A 271 -11.84 13.90 8.63
CA ASN A 271 -12.02 14.26 10.03
C ASN A 271 -11.50 13.20 11.02
N GLU A 272 -10.42 12.51 10.65
CA GLU A 272 -9.67 11.63 11.54
C GLU A 272 -9.06 12.43 12.71
N ASN A 273 -9.23 11.97 13.95
CA ASN A 273 -8.69 12.66 15.12
C ASN A 273 -7.20 12.32 15.30
N ILE A 274 -6.31 13.31 15.29
CA ILE A 274 -4.85 13.09 15.32
C ILE A 274 -4.29 13.60 16.65
N ASP A 275 -3.77 12.69 17.47
CA ASP A 275 -3.00 13.03 18.67
C ASP A 275 -1.51 13.10 18.32
N VAL A 276 -0.86 14.25 18.54
CA VAL A 276 0.59 14.40 18.40
C VAL A 276 1.22 14.39 19.78
N LEU A 277 2.29 13.59 19.97
CA LEU A 277 2.97 13.44 21.25
C LEU A 277 4.49 13.45 21.11
N ASN A 278 5.17 13.93 22.14
CA ASN A 278 6.63 13.94 22.19
C ASN A 278 7.17 12.51 22.34
N PHE A 279 7.96 12.07 21.38
CA PHE A 279 8.77 10.87 21.51
C PHE A 279 9.77 11.03 22.66
N THR A 280 10.22 9.90 23.21
CA THR A 280 11.31 9.85 24.17
C THR A 280 11.88 8.45 24.21
N LYS A 281 13.19 8.35 24.44
CA LYS A 281 13.88 7.07 24.62
C LYS A 281 13.56 6.38 25.94
N ASN A 282 12.98 7.10 26.91
CA ASN A 282 12.51 6.49 28.15
C ASN A 282 11.19 5.75 27.86
N THR A 283 11.26 4.42 27.81
CA THR A 283 10.12 3.54 27.49
C THR A 283 8.90 3.79 28.37
N GLN A 284 9.08 3.92 29.69
CA GLN A 284 7.96 4.16 30.61
C GLN A 284 7.27 5.48 30.31
N LEU A 285 8.05 6.54 30.12
CA LEU A 285 7.52 7.85 29.78
C LEU A 285 6.85 7.87 28.39
N PHE A 286 7.40 7.13 27.42
CA PHE A 286 6.84 7.02 26.08
C PHE A 286 5.48 6.31 26.10
N ILE A 287 5.36 5.19 26.82
CA ILE A 287 4.10 4.45 27.01
C ILE A 287 3.05 5.35 27.70
N ALA A 288 3.45 6.05 28.77
CA ALA A 288 2.56 6.98 29.45
C ALA A 288 2.04 8.09 28.52
N ARG A 289 2.92 8.67 27.68
CA ARG A 289 2.54 9.67 26.67
C ARG A 289 1.63 9.09 25.58
N ALA A 290 1.88 7.86 25.14
CA ALA A 290 1.07 7.18 24.14
C ALA A 290 -0.36 6.93 24.64
N LEU A 291 -0.56 6.67 25.94
CA LEU A 291 -1.88 6.48 26.56
C LEU A 291 -2.65 7.79 26.84
N SER A 292 -2.02 8.95 26.65
CA SER A 292 -2.68 10.26 26.75
C SER A 292 -4.00 10.26 25.94
N PRO A 293 -5.11 10.76 26.53
CA PRO A 293 -5.20 11.66 27.69
C PRO A 293 -5.24 10.99 29.07
N ALA A 294 -5.14 9.66 29.17
CA ALA A 294 -5.21 8.97 30.45
C ALA A 294 -3.95 9.16 31.30
N LYS A 295 -4.12 9.38 32.61
CA LYS A 295 -3.00 9.58 33.54
C LYS A 295 -2.55 8.27 34.19
N VAL A 296 -1.46 7.73 33.69
CA VAL A 296 -0.82 6.51 34.25
C VAL A 296 -0.22 6.82 35.62
N VAL A 297 -0.43 5.93 36.60
CA VAL A 297 0.14 6.06 37.94
C VAL A 297 1.43 5.26 38.08
N SER A 298 1.41 4.00 37.69
CA SER A 298 2.60 3.16 37.63
C SER A 298 2.48 2.14 36.49
N MET A 299 3.59 1.50 36.12
CA MET A 299 3.59 0.43 35.15
C MET A 299 4.65 -0.61 35.45
N LYS A 300 4.34 -1.88 35.15
CA LYS A 300 5.25 -3.00 35.24
C LYS A 300 5.53 -3.50 33.83
N ILE A 301 6.77 -3.32 33.39
CA ILE A 301 7.24 -3.80 32.09
C ILE A 301 7.72 -5.23 32.27
N HIS A 302 7.09 -6.17 31.56
CA HIS A 302 7.55 -7.54 31.47
C HIS A 302 8.40 -7.66 30.21
N GLU A 303 9.72 -7.70 30.41
CA GLU A 303 10.66 -7.98 29.34
C GLU A 303 10.58 -9.47 29.00
N GLU A 304 9.88 -9.80 27.91
CA GLU A 304 10.05 -11.08 27.23
C GLU A 304 10.86 -10.82 25.95
N GLU A 305 11.94 -11.57 25.74
CA GLU A 305 12.69 -11.54 24.50
C GLU A 305 11.75 -11.86 23.33
N GLY A 306 11.59 -10.88 22.44
CA GLY A 306 10.97 -10.93 21.11
C GLY A 306 10.09 -12.14 20.78
N ARG A 307 8.77 -11.95 20.82
CA ARG A 307 7.87 -12.84 20.07
C ARG A 307 8.21 -12.74 18.57
N GLU A 308 8.08 -13.85 17.84
CA GLU A 308 8.34 -13.96 16.38
C GLU A 308 7.59 -12.90 15.54
N ASP A 309 6.55 -12.27 16.10
CA ASP A 309 5.70 -11.25 15.48
C ASP A 309 6.18 -9.79 15.65
N GLY A 310 7.37 -9.54 16.22
CA GLY A 310 7.94 -8.19 16.34
C GLY A 310 7.41 -7.32 17.50
N LYS A 311 6.74 -7.91 18.50
CA LYS A 311 6.33 -7.22 19.75
C LYS A 311 7.47 -7.23 20.77
N LYS A 312 7.63 -6.11 21.51
CA LYS A 312 8.70 -5.90 22.50
C LYS A 312 8.44 -6.50 23.88
N GLY A 313 7.23 -6.99 24.15
CA GLY A 313 6.81 -7.55 25.44
C GLY A 313 5.44 -7.06 25.91
N ARG A 314 5.03 -7.46 27.13
CA ARG A 314 3.79 -7.02 27.78
C ARG A 314 4.09 -5.94 28.82
N VAL A 315 3.20 -4.97 28.98
CA VAL A 315 3.28 -3.94 30.02
C VAL A 315 1.95 -3.82 30.72
N ASP A 316 1.95 -4.06 32.02
CA ASP A 316 0.79 -3.81 32.86
C ASP A 316 0.83 -2.35 33.33
N VAL A 317 -0.23 -1.62 33.06
CA VAL A 317 -0.36 -0.19 33.30
C VAL A 317 -1.42 0.05 34.34
N PHE A 318 -1.02 0.56 35.50
CA PHE A 318 -1.91 0.83 36.62
C PHE A 318 -2.39 2.28 36.57
N LEU A 319 -3.72 2.43 36.57
CA LEU A 319 -4.43 3.70 36.46
C LEU A 319 -5.49 3.80 37.55
N GLN A 320 -5.83 5.02 37.96
CA GLN A 320 -7.00 5.25 38.80
C GLN A 320 -8.28 4.79 38.08
N PRO A 321 -9.30 4.28 38.79
CA PRO A 321 -10.53 3.76 38.17
C PRO A 321 -11.19 4.69 37.15
N GLU A 322 -11.16 6.01 37.39
CA GLU A 322 -11.69 7.05 36.52
C GLU A 322 -10.88 7.28 35.23
N GLU A 323 -9.60 6.87 35.20
CA GLU A 323 -8.69 7.03 34.05
C GLU A 323 -8.69 5.80 33.13
N VAL A 324 -9.10 4.62 33.63
CA VAL A 324 -9.15 3.37 32.86
C VAL A 324 -9.97 3.51 31.59
N SER A 325 -11.16 4.11 31.69
CA SER A 325 -12.04 4.32 30.53
C SER A 325 -11.38 5.19 29.45
N LYS A 326 -10.60 6.20 29.86
CA LYS A 326 -9.84 7.06 28.93
C LYS A 326 -8.67 6.31 28.29
N ALA A 327 -8.00 5.45 29.05
CA ALA A 327 -6.85 4.67 28.58
C ALA A 327 -7.27 3.67 27.50
N ILE A 328 -8.37 2.94 27.74
CA ILE A 328 -8.96 2.00 26.77
C ILE A 328 -9.50 2.79 25.56
N GLY A 329 -10.27 3.85 25.83
CA GLY A 329 -10.97 4.63 24.81
C GLY A 329 -12.16 3.88 24.21
N LYS A 330 -12.96 4.58 23.38
CA LYS A 330 -14.12 3.99 22.72
C LYS A 330 -13.70 2.77 21.88
N ASN A 331 -14.32 1.61 22.10
CA ASN A 331 -13.99 0.34 21.43
C ASN A 331 -12.52 -0.10 21.55
N GLY A 332 -11.78 0.32 22.59
CA GLY A 332 -10.37 -0.02 22.74
C GLY A 332 -9.44 0.69 21.73
N VAL A 333 -9.91 1.74 21.06
CA VAL A 333 -9.14 2.46 20.03
C VAL A 333 -7.86 3.06 20.61
N ASN A 334 -7.91 3.68 21.80
CA ASN A 334 -6.77 4.40 22.35
C ASN A 334 -5.65 3.45 22.79
N ILE A 335 -5.99 2.38 23.51
CA ILE A 335 -5.03 1.35 23.93
C ILE A 335 -4.41 0.63 22.75
N ARG A 336 -5.19 0.33 21.69
CA ARG A 336 -4.69 -0.30 20.47
C ARG A 336 -3.69 0.60 19.73
N LEU A 337 -3.98 1.89 19.61
CA LEU A 337 -3.06 2.86 18.99
C LEU A 337 -1.78 3.01 19.82
N ALA A 338 -1.90 3.10 21.15
CA ALA A 338 -0.73 3.17 22.03
C ALA A 338 0.14 1.91 21.95
N SER A 339 -0.48 0.73 21.88
CA SER A 339 0.21 -0.55 21.68
C SER A 339 0.94 -0.61 20.34
N GLN A 340 0.27 -0.23 19.24
CA GLN A 340 0.89 -0.16 17.90
C GLN A 340 2.06 0.84 17.85
N LEU A 341 1.89 2.01 18.47
CA LEU A 341 2.92 3.07 18.45
C LEU A 341 4.15 2.70 19.26
N THR A 342 3.98 2.03 20.40
CA THR A 342 5.07 1.67 21.30
C THR A 342 5.72 0.32 20.96
N GLY A 343 4.98 -0.55 20.28
CA GLY A 343 5.35 -1.94 20.00
C GLY A 343 5.15 -2.90 21.18
N TYR A 344 4.58 -2.42 22.29
CA TYR A 344 4.28 -3.22 23.48
C TYR A 344 2.81 -3.65 23.51
N GLU A 345 2.53 -4.83 24.06
CA GLU A 345 1.19 -5.24 24.42
C GLU A 345 0.83 -4.58 25.77
N LEU A 346 -0.10 -3.63 25.75
CA LEU A 346 -0.48 -2.85 26.92
C LEU A 346 -1.73 -3.47 27.56
N ASP A 347 -1.65 -3.78 28.85
CA ASP A 347 -2.79 -4.20 29.67
C ASP A 347 -3.09 -3.13 30.72
N VAL A 348 -4.36 -2.73 30.85
CA VAL A 348 -4.76 -1.62 31.72
C VAL A 348 -5.44 -2.18 32.96
N GLN A 349 -4.85 -1.92 34.12
CA GLN A 349 -5.31 -2.38 35.42
C GLN A 349 -5.69 -1.20 36.31
N ARG A 350 -6.60 -1.46 37.25
CA ARG A 350 -7.00 -0.47 38.26
C ARG A 350 -5.97 -0.46 39.39
N GLU A 351 -5.45 0.71 39.70
CA GLU A 351 -4.63 0.91 40.90
C GLU A 351 -5.47 0.64 42.15
N GLY A 352 -4.92 -0.12 43.11
CA GLY A 352 -5.61 -0.53 44.34
C GLY A 352 -6.16 -1.95 44.32
N VAL A 353 -6.08 -2.66 43.20
CA VAL A 353 -6.22 -4.12 43.20
C VAL A 353 -4.82 -4.72 43.39
N GLU A 354 -4.36 -4.78 44.64
CA GLU A 354 -3.30 -5.73 44.99
C GLU A 354 -3.88 -7.13 44.75
N MET A 355 -3.59 -7.69 43.57
CA MET A 355 -3.96 -9.06 43.17
C MET A 355 -3.13 -10.11 43.93
N GLU A 356 -2.93 -9.95 45.24
CA GLU A 356 -2.27 -10.99 46.03
C GLU A 356 -3.25 -11.80 46.91
N ASP A 357 -4.44 -11.30 47.29
CA ASP A 357 -5.41 -12.08 48.09
C ASP A 357 -6.90 -11.69 47.84
N ASP A 358 -7.40 -11.69 46.60
CA ASP A 358 -8.85 -11.56 46.36
C ASP A 358 -9.35 -12.71 45.47
N VAL A 359 -10.32 -13.45 45.98
CA VAL A 359 -10.84 -14.68 45.38
C VAL A 359 -12.06 -14.33 44.52
N GLU A 360 -12.12 -14.86 43.30
CA GLU A 360 -13.31 -14.68 42.46
C GLU A 360 -14.54 -15.32 43.11
N LEU A 361 -15.71 -14.68 43.01
CA LEU A 361 -16.96 -15.24 43.55
C LEU A 361 -17.31 -16.61 42.97
N THR A 362 -16.79 -16.93 41.79
CA THR A 362 -17.00 -18.23 41.13
C THR A 362 -16.28 -19.39 41.80
N GLU A 363 -15.26 -19.14 42.62
CA GLU A 363 -14.61 -20.18 43.45
C GLU A 363 -15.54 -20.66 44.57
N PHE A 364 -16.52 -19.83 44.98
CA PHE A 364 -17.50 -20.15 46.02
C PHE A 364 -18.77 -20.83 45.49
N SER A 365 -18.73 -21.41 44.28
CA SER A 365 -19.92 -22.04 43.66
C SER A 365 -20.46 -23.25 44.43
N ASP A 366 -19.64 -23.81 45.32
CA ASP A 366 -20.02 -24.93 46.18
C ASP A 366 -20.85 -24.48 47.41
N GLU A 367 -20.74 -23.20 47.79
CA GLU A 367 -21.36 -22.63 48.99
C GLU A 367 -22.41 -21.55 48.67
N ILE A 368 -22.30 -20.88 47.51
CA ILE A 368 -23.22 -19.84 47.06
C ILE A 368 -23.92 -20.30 45.78
N GLU A 369 -25.25 -20.16 45.74
CA GLU A 369 -26.04 -20.52 44.56
C GLU A 369 -25.62 -19.69 43.33
N ALA A 370 -25.48 -20.35 42.18
CA ALA A 370 -24.93 -19.76 40.95
C ALA A 370 -25.69 -18.50 40.46
N TRP A 371 -27.01 -18.43 40.69
CA TRP A 371 -27.79 -17.26 40.31
C TRP A 371 -27.56 -16.05 41.23
N VAL A 372 -27.21 -16.28 42.50
CA VAL A 372 -26.82 -15.24 43.46
C VAL A 372 -25.47 -14.64 43.08
N ILE A 373 -24.50 -15.49 42.71
CA ILE A 373 -23.21 -15.05 42.16
C ILE A 373 -23.42 -14.20 40.90
N GLN A 374 -24.30 -14.65 40.00
CA GLN A 374 -24.59 -13.92 38.77
C GLN A 374 -25.20 -12.54 39.05
N GLU A 375 -26.02 -12.40 40.09
CA GLU A 375 -26.63 -11.13 40.46
C GLU A 375 -25.58 -10.12 40.97
N PHE A 376 -24.59 -10.56 41.74
CA PHE A 376 -23.45 -9.73 42.11
C PHE A 376 -22.57 -9.36 40.91
N LYS A 377 -22.31 -10.31 40.00
CA LYS A 377 -21.56 -10.04 38.76
C LYS A 377 -22.26 -9.02 37.86
N ASN A 378 -23.59 -9.07 37.78
CA ASN A 378 -24.38 -8.12 36.97
C ASN A 378 -24.19 -6.67 37.41
N ILE A 379 -23.87 -6.43 38.69
CA ILE A 379 -23.61 -5.10 39.24
C ILE A 379 -22.12 -4.76 39.36
N GLY A 380 -21.25 -5.61 38.79
CA GLY A 380 -19.80 -5.44 38.75
C GLY A 380 -19.10 -5.76 40.05
N LEU A 381 -19.68 -6.63 40.88
CA LEU A 381 -19.06 -7.20 42.07
C LEU A 381 -18.69 -8.65 41.75
N ASP A 382 -17.47 -8.85 41.27
CA ASP A 382 -16.99 -10.14 40.73
C ASP A 382 -16.11 -10.91 41.72
N THR A 383 -15.71 -10.29 42.82
CA THR A 383 -14.76 -10.83 43.81
C THR A 383 -15.30 -10.79 45.23
N ALA A 384 -14.75 -11.64 46.10
CA ALA A 384 -15.16 -11.76 47.49
C ALA A 384 -15.01 -10.43 48.25
N ARG A 385 -13.88 -9.71 48.12
CA ARG A 385 -13.72 -8.39 48.75
C ARG A 385 -14.68 -7.35 48.19
N SER A 386 -14.99 -7.38 46.89
CA SER A 386 -15.92 -6.41 46.28
C SER A 386 -17.32 -6.45 46.90
N VAL A 387 -17.76 -7.64 47.36
CA VAL A 387 -19.03 -7.83 48.07
C VAL A 387 -18.91 -7.45 49.55
N LEU A 388 -17.76 -7.70 50.18
CA LEU A 388 -17.50 -7.39 51.59
C LEU A 388 -17.31 -5.90 51.88
N GLU A 389 -16.77 -5.13 50.94
CA GLU A 389 -16.57 -3.67 51.08
C GLU A 389 -17.87 -2.86 51.05
N LYS A 390 -19.00 -3.50 50.68
CA LYS A 390 -20.29 -2.84 50.53
C LYS A 390 -21.19 -3.10 51.73
N ASP A 391 -21.89 -2.04 52.14
CA ASP A 391 -22.91 -2.17 53.17
C ASP A 391 -24.11 -2.97 52.64
N VAL A 392 -24.69 -3.80 53.51
CA VAL A 392 -25.87 -4.62 53.20
C VAL A 392 -27.01 -3.78 52.61
N ALA A 393 -27.24 -2.58 53.15
CA ALA A 393 -28.26 -1.66 52.66
C ALA A 393 -27.96 -1.07 51.26
N GLU A 394 -26.70 -1.04 50.82
CA GLU A 394 -26.32 -0.69 49.44
C GLU A 394 -26.53 -1.87 48.51
N LEU A 395 -26.17 -3.08 48.95
CA LEU A 395 -26.34 -4.31 48.18
C LEU A 395 -27.82 -4.60 47.90
N VAL A 396 -28.69 -4.54 48.92
CA VAL A 396 -30.16 -4.71 48.77
C VAL A 396 -30.77 -3.74 47.75
N LYS A 397 -30.19 -2.55 47.56
CA LYS A 397 -30.69 -1.57 46.58
C LYS A 397 -30.22 -1.83 45.15
N ARG A 398 -29.09 -2.52 45.01
CA ARG A 398 -28.41 -2.72 43.72
C ARG A 398 -28.67 -4.11 43.15
N THR A 399 -28.96 -5.09 44.00
CA THR A 399 -29.30 -6.47 43.63
C THR A 399 -30.77 -6.76 43.93
N ASP A 400 -31.38 -7.69 43.20
CA ASP A 400 -32.71 -8.23 43.53
C ASP A 400 -32.69 -9.28 44.67
N LEU A 401 -31.67 -9.27 45.53
CA LEU A 401 -31.48 -10.22 46.64
C LEU A 401 -32.12 -9.73 47.94
N GLU A 402 -32.60 -10.67 48.75
CA GLU A 402 -33.09 -10.41 50.09
C GLU A 402 -31.93 -10.10 51.05
N GLU A 403 -32.19 -9.29 52.08
CA GLU A 403 -31.20 -8.90 53.08
C GLU A 403 -30.55 -10.11 53.78
N GLU A 404 -31.34 -11.15 54.02
CA GLU A 404 -30.88 -12.40 54.65
C GLU A 404 -29.88 -13.16 53.76
N THR A 405 -30.13 -13.23 52.45
CA THR A 405 -29.22 -13.86 51.48
C THR A 405 -27.90 -13.09 51.36
N ILE A 406 -27.96 -11.76 51.36
CA ILE A 406 -26.74 -10.93 51.31
C ILE A 406 -25.89 -11.12 52.57
N LEU A 407 -26.52 -11.20 53.74
CA LEU A 407 -25.83 -11.44 55.01
C LEU A 407 -25.20 -12.83 55.06
N GLU A 408 -25.86 -13.86 54.53
CA GLU A 408 -25.33 -15.22 54.42
C GLU A 408 -24.11 -15.27 53.50
N VAL A 409 -24.19 -14.64 52.31
CA VAL A 409 -23.06 -14.52 51.39
C VAL A 409 -21.89 -13.78 52.04
N GLN A 410 -22.13 -12.62 52.66
CA GLN A 410 -21.07 -11.87 53.34
C GLN A 410 -20.44 -12.65 54.52
N LYS A 411 -21.17 -13.59 55.13
CA LYS A 411 -20.62 -14.45 56.17
C LYS A 411 -19.70 -15.50 55.57
N ILE A 412 -20.15 -16.24 54.55
CA ILE A 412 -19.35 -17.24 53.83
C ILE A 412 -18.03 -16.62 53.34
N LEU A 413 -18.11 -15.44 52.72
CA LEU A 413 -16.94 -14.75 52.21
C LEU A 413 -15.99 -14.27 53.32
N LYS A 414 -16.50 -13.91 54.51
CA LYS A 414 -15.65 -13.51 55.65
C LYS A 414 -14.92 -14.69 56.25
N ASP A 415 -15.59 -15.84 56.36
CA ASP A 415 -15.03 -17.04 56.97
C ASP A 415 -13.77 -17.50 56.18
N GLU A 416 -13.71 -17.30 54.86
CA GLU A 416 -12.55 -17.61 54.01
C GLU A 416 -11.36 -16.65 54.18
N PHE A 417 -11.58 -15.42 54.69
CA PHE A 417 -10.52 -14.44 54.93
C PHE A 417 -10.05 -14.37 56.40
N GLU A 418 -10.70 -15.12 57.31
CA GLU A 418 -10.34 -15.18 58.74
C GLU A 418 -9.44 -16.38 59.10
N ASP A 419 -9.25 -17.35 58.19
CA ASP A 419 -8.27 -18.45 58.26
C ASP A 419 -6.96 -18.11 57.50
#